data_AF-A0A0C3BAZ2-F1
#
_entry.id   AF-A0A0C3BAZ2-F1
#
_cell.length_a   1.000
_cell.length_b   1.000
_cell.length_c   1.000
_cell.angle_alpha   90.00
_cell.angle_beta   90.00
_cell.angle_gamma   90.00
#
_symmetry.space_group_name_H-M   'P 1'
#
loop_
_entity.id
_entity.type
_entity.pdbx_description
1 polymer ?
#
loop_
_entity_poly.entity_id
_entity_poly.type
_entity_poly.pdbx_seq_one_letter_code
_entity_poly.pdbx_strand_id
1 'polypeptide(L)'
;MMIMAVRLCSLYGHRKLLIWSLRGLLFLAFIGLIVTLILFQRTFQTFLYYEFLQGCWGITPYHAWYLRAIMLLVEGVFVILMGYKLLSYHNEMNPVITMLARDSIFYFLVIFSFLMLDLISDVDARFYFNLTIPTMCISTIAVSHMMMNIRGLIMDDPEHTNHLQTLEFATRTNSGSEIEMTEIE
;
A
#
# COMPACT_ATOMS: atom_id res chain seq x y z
N MET A 1 -4.16 -0.74 1.09
CA MET A 1 -4.07 -1.02 2.55
C MET A 1 -2.66 -1.25 3.16
N MET A 2 -1.89 -2.32 2.89
CA MET A 2 -0.65 -2.63 3.68
C MET A 2 0.43 -1.53 3.65
N ILE A 3 0.66 -0.92 2.50
CA ILE A 3 1.65 0.17 2.35
C ILE A 3 1.30 1.37 3.24
N MET A 4 0.02 1.70 3.36
CA MET A 4 -0.45 2.78 4.24
C MET A 4 -0.28 2.44 5.72
N ALA A 5 -0.54 1.19 6.10
CA ALA A 5 -0.31 0.75 7.48
C ALA A 5 1.17 0.86 7.87
N VAL A 6 2.09 0.42 7.00
CA VAL A 6 3.54 0.54 7.23
C VAL A 6 3.96 2.00 7.38
N ARG A 7 3.43 2.89 6.54
CA ARG A 7 3.71 4.34 6.61
C ARG A 7 3.13 4.99 7.84
N LEU A 8 1.93 4.62 8.24
CA LEU A 8 1.35 5.12 9.47
C LEU A 8 2.20 4.67 10.67
N CYS A 9 2.66 3.42 10.68
CA CYS A 9 3.56 2.89 11.69
C CYS A 9 4.91 3.63 11.71
N SER A 10 5.52 3.92 10.56
CA SER A 10 6.78 4.67 10.49
C SER A 10 6.59 6.12 10.94
N LEU A 11 5.48 6.75 10.55
CA LEU A 11 5.19 8.15 10.88
C LEU A 11 4.82 8.31 12.36
N TYR A 12 4.07 7.36 12.95
CA TYR A 12 3.62 7.48 14.35
C TYR A 12 4.68 7.13 15.40
N GLY A 13 5.76 6.47 15.02
CA GLY A 13 6.82 6.09 15.94
C GLY A 13 6.28 5.30 17.14
N HIS A 14 7.03 5.26 18.24
CA HIS A 14 6.73 4.41 19.39
C HIS A 14 5.63 4.94 20.33
N ARG A 15 4.64 5.70 19.83
CA ARG A 15 3.48 6.11 20.66
C ARG A 15 2.54 4.93 20.86
N LYS A 16 2.67 4.27 22.02
CA LYS A 16 1.90 3.06 22.42
C LYS A 16 0.39 3.21 22.22
N LEU A 17 -0.19 4.36 22.58
CA LEU A 17 -1.64 4.60 22.47
C LEU A 17 -2.17 4.46 21.05
N LEU A 18 -1.44 4.98 20.05
CA LEU A 18 -1.93 4.93 18.68
C LEU A 18 -1.78 3.54 18.08
N ILE A 19 -0.69 2.83 18.41
CA ILE A 19 -0.52 1.43 18.01
C ILE A 19 -1.67 0.59 18.58
N TRP A 20 -2.06 0.83 19.83
CA TRP A 20 -3.21 0.17 20.45
C TRP A 20 -4.53 0.50 19.76
N SER A 21 -4.80 1.79 19.49
CA SER A 21 -5.98 2.22 18.75
C SER A 21 -6.05 1.59 17.36
N LEU A 22 -4.91 1.56 16.64
CA LEU A 22 -4.83 1.00 15.31
C LEU A 22 -5.04 -0.52 15.31
N ARG A 23 -4.45 -1.23 16.26
CA ARG A 23 -4.70 -2.66 16.46
C ARG A 23 -6.17 -2.94 16.75
N GLY A 24 -6.80 -2.13 17.60
CA GLY A 24 -8.23 -2.23 17.88
C GLY A 24 -9.10 -2.02 16.63
N LEU A 25 -8.81 -0.98 15.84
CA LEU A 25 -9.52 -0.68 14.59
C LEU A 25 -9.37 -1.80 13.56
N LEU A 26 -8.16 -2.32 13.36
CA LEU A 26 -7.88 -3.43 12.45
C LEU A 26 -8.59 -4.71 12.90
N PHE A 27 -8.57 -5.00 14.22
CA PHE A 27 -9.26 -6.16 14.78
C PHE A 27 -10.78 -6.07 14.59
N LEU A 28 -11.36 -4.89 14.83
CA LEU A 28 -12.79 -4.64 14.61
C LEU A 28 -13.17 -4.77 13.13
N ALA A 29 -12.37 -4.21 12.22
CA ALA A 29 -12.56 -4.35 10.77
C ALA A 29 -12.48 -5.82 10.33
N PHE A 30 -11.55 -6.59 10.90
CA PHE A 30 -11.40 -8.01 10.62
C PHE A 30 -12.60 -8.84 11.10
N ILE A 31 -13.14 -8.54 12.29
CA ILE A 31 -14.38 -9.16 12.77
C ILE A 31 -15.54 -8.81 11.83
N GLY A 32 -15.68 -7.54 11.46
CA GLY A 32 -16.69 -7.09 10.50
C GLY A 32 -16.62 -7.87 9.19
N LEU A 33 -15.41 -8.00 8.63
CA LEU A 33 -15.16 -8.78 7.42
C LEU A 33 -15.61 -10.24 7.56
N ILE A 34 -15.22 -10.92 8.65
CA ILE A 34 -15.58 -12.32 8.91
C ILE A 34 -17.10 -12.46 9.01
N VAL A 35 -17.76 -11.59 9.78
CA VAL A 35 -19.23 -11.64 9.95
C VAL A 35 -19.92 -11.45 8.61
N THR A 36 -19.51 -10.46 7.80
CA THR A 36 -20.06 -10.25 6.47
C THR A 36 -19.83 -11.44 5.55
N LEU A 37 -18.64 -12.06 5.58
CA LEU A 37 -18.35 -13.27 4.79
C LEU A 37 -19.23 -14.46 5.20
N ILE A 38 -19.43 -14.69 6.50
CA ILE A 38 -20.28 -15.77 7.00
C ILE A 38 -21.75 -15.53 6.62
N LEU A 39 -22.24 -14.30 6.79
CA LEU A 39 -23.59 -13.93 6.38
C LEU A 39 -23.77 -14.10 4.87
N PHE A 40 -22.79 -13.66 4.08
CA PHE A 40 -22.78 -13.84 2.64
C PHE A 40 -22.83 -15.33 2.27
N GLN A 41 -21.94 -16.16 2.83
CA GLN A 41 -21.91 -17.60 2.57
C GLN A 41 -23.24 -18.29 2.92
N ARG A 42 -23.91 -17.88 3.99
CA ARG A 42 -25.24 -18.39 4.35
C ARG A 42 -26.34 -17.96 3.39
N THR A 43 -26.23 -16.76 2.82
CA THR A 43 -27.19 -16.24 1.82
C THR A 43 -26.99 -16.92 0.46
N PHE A 44 -25.76 -17.37 0.18
CA PHE A 44 -25.35 -18.14 -1.00
C PHE A 44 -25.64 -19.64 -0.89
N GLN A 45 -26.79 -20.04 -0.35
CA GLN A 45 -27.27 -21.43 -0.54
C GLN A 45 -27.56 -21.67 -2.03
N THR A 46 -26.50 -22.01 -2.77
CA THR A 46 -26.38 -22.95 -3.88
C THR A 46 -27.63 -23.14 -4.74
N PHE A 47 -27.90 -22.18 -5.62
CA PHE A 47 -28.53 -22.49 -6.90
C PHE A 47 -27.47 -23.10 -7.83
N LEU A 48 -27.27 -24.42 -7.73
CA LEU A 48 -26.50 -25.21 -8.70
C LEU A 48 -27.34 -25.32 -9.98
N TYR A 49 -27.29 -24.32 -10.86
CA TYR A 49 -28.10 -24.31 -12.10
C TYR A 49 -27.38 -24.91 -13.32
N TYR A 50 -26.08 -25.19 -13.23
CA TYR A 50 -25.31 -25.70 -14.38
C TYR A 50 -24.28 -26.75 -13.96
N GLU A 51 -24.69 -28.02 -14.01
CA GLU A 51 -23.84 -29.19 -13.75
C GLU A 51 -22.86 -29.48 -14.91
N PHE A 52 -23.03 -28.84 -16.08
CA PHE A 52 -22.38 -29.25 -17.33
C PHE A 52 -21.35 -28.28 -17.94
N LEU A 53 -21.06 -27.13 -17.33
CA LEU A 53 -19.98 -26.24 -17.80
C LEU A 53 -18.81 -26.20 -16.82
N GLN A 54 -17.66 -26.72 -17.25
CA GLN A 54 -16.37 -26.53 -16.58
C GLN A 54 -15.91 -25.08 -16.73
N GLY A 55 -16.51 -24.19 -15.95
CA GLY A 55 -16.09 -22.80 -15.83
C GLY A 55 -16.58 -22.24 -14.51
N CYS A 56 -15.67 -21.64 -13.74
CA CYS A 56 -16.03 -20.95 -12.51
C CYS A 56 -16.64 -19.58 -12.87
N TRP A 57 -17.90 -19.59 -13.33
CA TRP A 57 -18.64 -18.36 -13.63
C TRP A 57 -19.24 -17.83 -12.33
N GLY A 58 -18.42 -17.11 -11.57
CA GLY A 58 -18.92 -16.32 -10.45
C GLY A 58 -19.66 -15.11 -11.00
N ILE A 59 -20.99 -15.19 -11.10
CA ILE A 59 -21.80 -13.97 -11.11
C ILE A 59 -21.57 -13.37 -9.72
N THR A 60 -20.62 -12.45 -9.61
CA THR A 60 -20.45 -11.68 -8.39
C THR A 60 -21.77 -10.96 -8.17
N PRO A 61 -22.50 -11.28 -7.09
CA PRO A 61 -23.75 -10.60 -6.83
C PRO A 61 -23.49 -9.11 -6.68
N TYR A 62 -24.49 -8.32 -7.06
CA TYR A 62 -24.63 -6.88 -6.83
C TYR A 62 -24.53 -6.46 -5.34
N HIS A 63 -24.15 -7.37 -4.45
CA HIS A 63 -24.07 -7.20 -3.00
C HIS A 63 -22.63 -7.18 -2.48
N ALA A 64 -21.60 -7.11 -3.33
CA ALA A 64 -20.21 -6.97 -2.87
C ALA A 64 -19.87 -5.55 -2.35
N TRP A 65 -20.75 -4.57 -2.56
CA TRP A 65 -20.49 -3.18 -2.21
C TRP A 65 -20.32 -2.95 -0.70
N TYR A 66 -20.95 -3.74 0.17
CA TYR A 66 -20.78 -3.60 1.62
C TYR A 66 -19.34 -3.87 2.07
N LEU A 67 -18.70 -4.89 1.48
CA LEU A 67 -17.31 -5.23 1.76
C LEU A 67 -16.38 -4.11 1.31
N ARG A 68 -16.63 -3.56 0.11
CA ARG A 68 -15.91 -2.40 -0.42
C ARG A 68 -16.10 -1.18 0.47
N ALA A 69 -17.32 -0.92 0.95
CA ALA A 69 -17.63 0.18 1.86
C ALA A 69 -16.87 0.08 3.19
N ILE A 70 -16.79 -1.11 3.80
CA ILE A 70 -16.03 -1.32 5.05
C ILE A 70 -14.53 -1.05 4.81
N MET A 71 -13.97 -1.60 3.73
CA MET A 71 -12.57 -1.37 3.37
C MET A 71 -12.29 0.12 3.14
N LEU A 72 -13.19 0.80 2.42
CA LEU A 72 -13.07 2.21 2.12
C LEU A 72 -13.19 3.07 3.37
N LEU A 73 -14.04 2.71 4.32
CA LEU A 73 -14.14 3.39 5.62
C LEU A 73 -12.82 3.29 6.40
N VAL A 74 -12.24 2.08 6.45
CA VAL A 74 -10.95 1.86 7.11
C VAL A 74 -9.85 2.68 6.43
N GLU A 75 -9.80 2.67 5.10
CA GLU A 75 -8.85 3.50 4.34
C GLU A 75 -9.06 4.99 4.58
N GLY A 76 -10.30 5.47 4.63
CA GLY A 76 -10.68 6.84 4.97
C GLY A 76 -10.14 7.28 6.33
N VAL A 77 -10.31 6.44 7.36
CA VAL A 77 -9.76 6.70 8.71
C VAL A 77 -8.24 6.83 8.66
N PHE A 78 -7.55 5.99 7.89
CA PHE A 78 -6.10 6.10 7.71
C PHE A 78 -5.69 7.43 7.07
N VAL A 79 -6.44 7.93 6.07
CA VAL A 79 -6.16 9.25 5.46
C VAL A 79 -6.30 10.35 6.47
N ILE A 80 -7.40 10.35 7.22
CA ILE A 80 -7.70 11.41 8.17
C ILE A 80 -6.61 11.45 9.25
N LEU A 81 -6.19 10.28 9.75
CA LEU A 81 -5.09 10.20 10.71
C LEU A 81 -3.75 10.70 10.13
N MET A 82 -3.44 10.32 8.89
CA MET A 82 -2.22 10.75 8.22
C MET A 82 -2.22 12.27 7.96
N GLY A 83 -3.34 12.81 7.47
CA GLY A 83 -3.53 14.24 7.21
C GLY A 83 -3.50 15.06 8.49
N TYR A 84 -4.19 14.61 9.54
CA TYR A 84 -4.15 15.24 10.86
C TYR A 84 -2.72 15.33 11.40
N LYS A 85 -1.96 14.23 11.29
CA LYS A 85 -0.58 14.22 11.73
C LYS A 85 0.32 15.11 10.88
N LEU A 86 0.15 15.10 9.56
CA LEU A 86 0.90 16.00 8.68
C LEU A 86 0.67 17.46 9.07
N LEU A 87 -0.58 17.85 9.32
CA LEU A 87 -0.93 19.21 9.75
C LEU A 87 -0.34 19.53 11.13
N SER A 88 -0.41 18.58 12.06
CA SER A 88 0.13 18.77 13.42
C SER A 88 1.65 18.93 13.45
N TYR A 89 2.38 18.31 12.53
CA TYR A 89 3.86 18.35 12.48
C TYR A 89 4.41 19.38 11.49
N HIS A 90 3.55 20.15 10.84
CA HIS A 90 3.95 21.09 9.79
C HIS A 90 5.03 22.09 10.24
N ASN A 91 5.05 22.48 11.52
CA ASN A 91 6.00 23.46 12.04
C ASN A 91 7.33 22.88 12.54
N GLU A 92 7.45 21.57 12.74
CA GLU A 92 8.65 20.95 13.35
C GLU A 92 9.38 19.96 12.43
N MET A 93 8.81 19.60 11.28
CA MET A 93 9.42 18.60 10.38
C MET A 93 10.40 19.19 9.36
N ASN A 94 11.43 18.40 9.06
CA ASN A 94 12.36 18.68 7.96
C ASN A 94 11.58 18.84 6.64
N PRO A 95 11.88 19.89 5.85
CA PRO A 95 11.13 20.25 4.63
C PRO A 95 11.08 19.11 3.61
N VAL A 96 12.11 18.26 3.54
CA VAL A 96 12.16 17.09 2.65
C VAL A 96 11.07 16.06 2.97
N ILE A 97 10.87 15.75 4.27
CA ILE A 97 9.87 14.77 4.69
C ILE A 97 8.46 15.34 4.48
N THR A 98 8.29 16.65 4.69
CA THR A 98 7.02 17.36 4.44
C THR A 98 6.65 17.31 2.95
N MET A 99 7.61 17.52 2.05
CA MET A 99 7.37 17.44 0.60
C MET A 99 6.97 16.02 0.19
N LEU A 100 7.66 15.00 0.70
CA LEU A 100 7.34 13.59 0.44
C LEU A 100 5.94 13.19 0.93
N ALA A 101 5.59 13.62 2.13
CA ALA A 101 4.29 13.33 2.72
C ALA A 101 3.16 14.02 1.95
N ARG A 102 3.36 15.29 1.55
CA ARG A 102 2.39 16.07 0.77
C ARG A 102 2.00 15.38 -0.53
N ASP A 103 2.98 14.98 -1.32
CA ASP A 103 2.73 14.33 -2.61
C ASP A 103 2.00 12.99 -2.41
N SER A 104 2.39 12.21 -1.39
CA SER A 104 1.72 10.95 -1.08
C SER A 104 0.25 11.10 -0.67
N ILE A 105 -0.08 12.15 0.09
CA ILE A 105 -1.46 12.45 0.51
C ILE A 105 -2.30 12.88 -0.69
N PHE A 106 -1.72 13.65 -1.61
CA PHE A 106 -2.44 14.05 -2.83
C PHE A 106 -2.86 12.84 -3.66
N TYR A 107 -1.92 11.93 -3.97
CA TYR A 107 -2.25 10.68 -4.67
C TYR A 107 -3.28 9.86 -3.92
N PHE A 108 -3.18 9.83 -2.59
CA PHE A 108 -4.13 9.08 -1.79
C PHE A 108 -5.55 9.65 -1.87
N LEU A 109 -5.72 10.98 -1.77
CA LEU A 109 -7.02 11.63 -1.90
C LEU A 109 -7.65 11.37 -3.26
N VAL A 110 -6.85 11.42 -4.33
CA VAL A 110 -7.31 11.13 -5.69
C VAL A 110 -7.81 9.68 -5.81
N ILE A 111 -7.02 8.71 -5.33
CA ILE A 111 -7.41 7.28 -5.33
C ILE A 111 -8.66 7.07 -4.49
N PHE A 112 -8.73 7.68 -3.30
CA PHE A 112 -9.89 7.58 -2.41
C PHE A 112 -11.16 8.13 -3.06
N SER A 113 -11.07 9.27 -3.75
CA SER A 113 -12.18 9.83 -4.51
C SER A 113 -12.66 8.90 -5.63
N PHE A 114 -11.75 8.24 -6.35
CA PHE A 114 -12.14 7.27 -7.37
C PHE A 114 -12.81 6.03 -6.78
N LEU A 115 -12.29 5.51 -5.67
CA LEU A 115 -12.92 4.38 -4.97
C LEU A 115 -14.31 4.76 -4.41
N MET A 116 -14.50 6.00 -3.97
CA MET A 116 -15.81 6.50 -3.55
C MET A 116 -16.80 6.58 -4.72
N LEU A 117 -16.34 7.06 -5.88
CA LEU A 117 -17.18 7.10 -7.08
C LEU A 117 -17.53 5.69 -7.60
N ASP A 118 -16.58 4.76 -7.55
CA ASP A 118 -16.82 3.34 -7.87
C ASP A 118 -17.86 2.73 -6.91
N LEU A 119 -17.73 3.02 -5.61
CA LEU A 119 -18.71 2.57 -4.61
C LEU A 119 -20.11 3.18 -4.84
N ILE A 120 -20.20 4.44 -5.23
CA ILE A 120 -21.48 5.10 -5.57
C ILE A 120 -22.10 4.45 -6.81
N SER A 121 -21.27 4.14 -7.82
CA SER A 121 -21.70 3.42 -9.03
C SER A 121 -22.25 2.02 -8.72
N ASP A 122 -21.71 1.36 -7.70
CA ASP A 122 -22.20 0.04 -7.25
C ASP A 122 -23.54 0.13 -6.50
N VAL A 123 -23.82 1.25 -5.82
CA VAL A 123 -25.04 1.43 -5.02
C VAL A 123 -26.24 1.86 -5.87
N ASP A 124 -26.04 2.76 -6.83
CA ASP A 124 -27.10 3.20 -7.75
C ASP A 124 -26.69 2.97 -9.21
N ALA A 125 -27.37 2.02 -9.86
CA ALA A 125 -27.12 1.65 -11.25
C ALA A 125 -27.32 2.82 -12.24
N ARG A 126 -27.91 3.95 -11.83
CA ARG A 126 -28.00 5.16 -12.64
C ARG A 126 -26.65 5.82 -12.91
N PHE A 127 -25.65 5.59 -12.07
CA PHE A 127 -24.33 6.23 -12.16
C PHE A 127 -23.26 5.22 -12.56
N TYR A 128 -23.30 4.70 -13.77
CA TYR A 128 -22.27 3.75 -14.24
C TYR A 128 -20.98 4.48 -14.62
N PHE A 129 -19.94 4.36 -13.78
CA PHE A 129 -18.60 4.86 -14.07
C PHE A 129 -17.58 3.72 -14.04
N ASN A 130 -16.92 3.43 -15.15
CA ASN A 130 -15.82 2.45 -15.18
C ASN A 130 -14.50 3.12 -14.77
N LEU A 131 -14.27 3.25 -13.46
CA LEU A 131 -13.08 3.88 -12.88
C LEU A 131 -12.00 2.90 -12.45
N THR A 132 -12.21 1.60 -12.67
CA THR A 132 -11.24 0.56 -12.27
C THR A 132 -9.90 0.75 -12.97
N ILE A 133 -9.90 1.00 -14.27
CA ILE A 133 -8.67 1.17 -15.07
C ILE A 133 -7.88 2.42 -14.63
N PRO A 134 -8.50 3.63 -14.53
CA PRO A 134 -7.83 4.81 -14.00
C PRO A 134 -7.23 4.60 -12.61
N THR A 135 -7.98 3.94 -11.72
CA THR A 135 -7.54 3.74 -10.32
C THR A 135 -6.29 2.86 -10.26
N MET A 136 -6.24 1.79 -11.05
CA MET A 136 -5.07 0.91 -11.15
C MET A 136 -3.85 1.68 -11.68
N CYS A 137 -4.01 2.44 -12.76
CA CYS A 137 -2.93 3.24 -13.34
C CYS A 137 -2.35 4.23 -12.33
N ILE A 138 -3.21 5.00 -11.66
CA ILE A 138 -2.78 6.01 -10.68
C ILE A 138 -2.11 5.34 -9.47
N SER A 139 -2.61 4.19 -9.02
CA SER A 139 -1.98 3.45 -7.93
C SER A 139 -0.57 2.99 -8.30
N THR A 140 -0.34 2.54 -9.54
CA THR A 140 1.00 2.14 -9.99
C THR A 140 1.96 3.31 -10.06
N ILE A 141 1.52 4.45 -10.59
CA ILE A 141 2.33 5.69 -10.64
C ILE A 141 2.68 6.14 -9.23
N ALA A 142 1.70 6.17 -8.33
CA ALA A 142 1.90 6.55 -6.94
C ALA A 142 2.94 5.63 -6.25
N VAL A 143 2.83 4.31 -6.42
CA VAL A 143 3.79 3.34 -5.87
C VAL A 143 5.19 3.55 -6.46
N SER A 144 5.31 3.73 -7.77
CA SER A 144 6.59 3.99 -8.44
C SER A 144 7.26 5.26 -7.92
N HIS A 145 6.52 6.36 -7.81
CA HIS A 145 7.04 7.63 -7.27
C HIS A 145 7.48 7.48 -5.81
N MET A 146 6.70 6.76 -5.02
CA MET A 146 7.02 6.48 -3.63
C MET A 146 8.31 5.65 -3.49
N MET A 147 8.51 4.64 -4.33
CA MET A 147 9.72 3.82 -4.31
C MET A 147 10.94 4.63 -4.76
N MET A 148 10.80 5.50 -5.76
CA MET A 148 11.88 6.37 -6.23
C MET A 148 12.31 7.35 -5.13
N ASN A 149 11.35 7.97 -4.46
CA ASN A 149 11.65 8.91 -3.37
C ASN A 149 12.33 8.23 -2.16
N ILE A 150 11.94 6.99 -1.84
CA ILE A 150 12.61 6.22 -0.77
C ILE A 150 14.05 5.88 -1.16
N ARG A 151 14.29 5.51 -2.43
CA ARG A 151 15.65 5.26 -2.93
C ARG A 151 16.52 6.51 -2.88
N GLY A 152 15.97 7.67 -3.25
CA GLY A 152 16.66 8.95 -3.12
C GLY A 152 17.07 9.22 -1.67
N LEU A 153 16.15 9.01 -0.73
CA LEU A 153 16.42 9.19 0.71
C LEU A 153 17.55 8.28 1.24
N ILE A 154 17.68 7.07 0.72
CA ILE A 154 18.73 6.12 1.13
C ILE A 154 20.08 6.51 0.51
N MET A 155 20.07 7.08 -0.71
CA MET A 155 21.28 7.42 -1.45
C MET A 155 21.91 8.74 -0.99
N ASP A 156 21.09 9.67 -0.47
CA ASP A 156 21.52 10.97 0.04
C ASP A 156 22.03 10.91 1.50
N ASP A 157 22.09 9.74 2.14
CA ASP A 157 22.64 9.60 3.49
C ASP A 157 24.17 9.38 3.43
N PRO A 158 24.99 10.43 3.69
CA PRO A 158 26.44 10.36 3.53
C PRO A 158 27.09 9.34 4.47
N GLU A 159 26.46 9.05 5.62
CA GLU A 159 26.95 8.05 6.58
C GLU A 159 26.77 6.62 6.05
N HIS A 160 25.77 6.38 5.20
CA HIS A 160 25.51 5.06 4.63
C HIS A 160 26.32 4.79 3.34
N THR A 161 26.62 5.81 2.54
CA THR A 161 27.49 5.69 1.37
C THR A 161 28.91 5.24 1.72
N ASN A 162 29.44 5.64 2.87
CA ASN A 162 30.78 5.23 3.31
C ASN A 162 30.87 3.71 3.58
N HIS A 163 29.77 3.10 4.05
CA HIS A 163 29.71 1.68 4.39
C HIS A 163 29.47 0.77 3.17
N LEU A 164 28.75 1.26 2.15
CA LEU A 164 28.56 0.56 0.88
C LEU A 164 29.83 0.62 0.01
N GLN A 165 30.57 1.74 0.04
CA GLN A 165 31.89 1.82 -0.61
C GLN A 165 32.86 0.79 -0.02
N THR A 166 32.87 0.57 1.30
CA THR A 166 33.77 -0.39 1.94
C THR A 166 33.52 -1.85 1.51
N LEU A 167 32.27 -2.20 1.16
CA LEU A 167 31.92 -3.53 0.63
C LEU A 167 32.36 -3.73 -0.82
N GLU A 168 32.27 -2.68 -1.65
CA GLU A 168 32.68 -2.75 -3.06
C GLU A 168 34.21 -2.86 -3.21
N PHE A 169 34.99 -2.26 -2.30
CA PHE A 169 36.46 -2.37 -2.30
C PHE A 169 36.98 -3.72 -1.81
N ALA A 170 36.25 -4.46 -0.97
CA ALA A 170 36.68 -5.78 -0.49
C ALA A 170 36.63 -6.88 -1.56
N THR A 171 35.89 -6.67 -2.65
CA THR A 171 35.71 -7.69 -3.71
C THR A 171 36.78 -7.58 -4.82
N ARG A 172 37.57 -6.49 -4.85
CA ARG A 172 38.53 -6.23 -5.95
C ARG A 172 40.00 -6.58 -5.66
N THR A 173 40.35 -7.07 -4.48
CA THR A 173 41.75 -7.33 -4.10
C THR A 173 42.27 -8.75 -4.36
N ASN A 174 41.47 -9.67 -4.93
CA ASN A 174 41.90 -11.06 -5.17
C ASN A 174 42.07 -11.48 -6.65
N SER A 175 42.20 -10.53 -7.59
CA SER A 175 42.40 -10.83 -9.03
C SER A 175 43.85 -10.59 -9.50
N GLY A 176 44.83 -10.76 -8.61
CA GLY A 176 46.23 -10.45 -8.87
C GLY A 176 47.19 -11.55 -8.42
N SER A 177 46.91 -12.80 -8.79
CA SER A 177 47.90 -13.88 -8.65
C SER A 177 47.65 -14.99 -9.65
N GLU A 178 47.73 -14.70 -10.95
CA GLU A 178 47.95 -15.75 -11.94
C GLU A 178 49.23 -15.48 -12.75
N ILE A 179 50.26 -16.20 -12.31
CA ILE A 179 51.19 -16.97 -13.15
C ILE A 179 52.22 -16.14 -13.94
N GLU A 180 53.33 -15.82 -13.27
CA GLU A 180 54.64 -15.70 -13.91
C GLU A 180 55.20 -17.13 -14.04
N MET A 181 55.02 -17.74 -15.21
CA MET A 181 55.54 -19.07 -15.53
C MET A 181 57.02 -18.94 -15.88
N THR A 182 57.83 -19.57 -15.04
CA THR A 182 59.26 -19.76 -15.11
C THR A 182 59.71 -20.32 -16.46
N GLU A 183 60.57 -19.58 -17.14
CA GLU A 183 61.42 -20.05 -18.23
C GLU A 183 62.64 -20.76 -17.61
N ILE A 184 62.75 -22.08 -17.82
CA ILE A 184 63.93 -22.89 -17.49
C ILE A 184 64.53 -23.35 -18.82
N GLU A 185 65.85 -23.12 -18.92
CA GLU A 185 66.86 -23.49 -19.94
C GLU A 185 66.50 -24.54 -21.01
#